data_AF-A0A6B3IKR1-F1
#
_entry.id   AF-A0A6B3IKR1-F1
#
_cell.length_a   1.000
_cell.length_b   1.000
_cell.length_c   1.000
_cell.angle_alpha   90.00
_cell.angle_beta   90.00
_cell.angle_gamma   90.00
#
_symmetry.space_group_name_H-M   'P 1'
#
loop_
_entity.id
_entity.type
_entity.pdbx_description
1 polymer ?
#
loop_
_entity_poly.entity_id
_entity_poly.type
_entity_poly.pdbx_seq_one_letter_code
_entity_poly.pdbx_strand_id
1 'polypeptide(L)'
;VLRLDDFYKEHDDPTLPRVPGSTDIDWDSAGSWDAGAAVAAIAELCRSGRTDVPVYDIATSSRTDHETFHIGRSPLFVAEGIFAADIVGRCQELGLLADALCLRGRPSTTFRRRLVRDLREGRKSVPFLL
;
A
#
# COMPACT_ATOMS: atom_id res chain seq x y z
N VAL A 1 3.59 8.35 10.05
CA VAL A 1 3.47 6.96 9.55
C VAL A 1 3.56 7.05 8.03
N LEU A 2 4.39 6.23 7.40
CA LEU A 2 4.49 6.15 5.95
C LEU A 2 3.41 5.19 5.44
N ARG A 3 2.54 5.67 4.56
CA ARG A 3 1.43 4.89 3.97
C ARG A 3 1.93 4.18 2.72
N LEU A 4 2.10 2.86 2.78
CA LEU A 4 2.55 2.06 1.63
C LEU A 4 1.48 1.95 0.54
N ASP A 5 0.21 2.16 0.90
CA ASP A 5 -0.89 2.26 -0.06
C ASP A 5 -0.67 3.41 -1.07
N ASP A 6 0.13 4.42 -0.75
CA ASP A 6 0.40 5.48 -1.73
C ASP A 6 1.29 5.00 -2.90
N PHE A 7 1.92 3.82 -2.78
CA PHE A 7 2.77 3.22 -3.82
C PHE A 7 2.02 2.27 -4.77
N TYR A 8 0.68 2.25 -4.77
CA TYR A 8 -0.07 1.59 -5.85
C TYR A 8 0.34 2.13 -7.23
N LYS A 9 0.24 1.27 -8.24
CA LYS A 9 0.42 1.66 -9.65
C LYS A 9 -0.81 2.39 -10.16
N GLU A 10 -0.65 3.19 -11.20
CA GLU A 10 -1.79 3.88 -11.84
C GLU A 10 -2.69 2.89 -12.56
N HIS A 11 -3.98 3.22 -12.68
CA HIS A 11 -5.00 2.31 -13.23
C HIS A 11 -4.71 1.84 -14.66
N ASP A 12 -3.92 2.59 -15.43
CA ASP A 12 -3.57 2.34 -16.83
C ASP A 12 -2.18 1.72 -16.99
N ASP A 13 -1.49 1.40 -15.89
CA ASP A 13 -0.21 0.72 -15.93
C ASP A 13 -0.36 -0.65 -16.64
N PRO A 14 0.37 -0.89 -17.74
CA PRO A 14 0.19 -2.07 -18.58
C PRO A 14 0.65 -3.37 -17.90
N THR A 15 1.38 -3.27 -16.79
CA THR A 15 1.88 -4.41 -16.01
C THR A 15 0.90 -4.88 -14.94
N LEU A 16 -0.25 -4.21 -14.79
CA LEU A 16 -1.24 -4.56 -13.79
C LEU A 16 -1.77 -5.99 -13.97
N PRO A 17 -1.80 -6.79 -12.90
CA PRO A 17 -2.39 -8.12 -12.95
C PRO A 17 -3.90 -8.03 -13.14
N ARG A 18 -4.46 -9.04 -13.79
CA ARG A 18 -5.91 -9.16 -14.00
C ARG A 18 -6.49 -10.31 -13.18
N VAL A 19 -7.72 -10.15 -12.72
CA VAL A 19 -8.46 -11.23 -12.06
C VAL A 19 -8.64 -12.38 -13.07
N PRO A 20 -8.31 -13.63 -12.71
CA PRO A 20 -8.47 -14.77 -13.61
C PRO A 20 -9.89 -14.86 -14.19
N GLY A 21 -10.00 -14.82 -15.52
CA GLY A 21 -11.30 -14.90 -16.21
C GLY A 21 -12.06 -13.58 -16.32
N SER A 22 -11.51 -12.45 -15.88
CA SER A 22 -12.09 -11.11 -16.04
C SER A 22 -11.14 -10.15 -16.76
N THR A 23 -11.67 -9.03 -17.23
CA THR A 23 -10.90 -7.87 -17.66
C THR A 23 -10.48 -6.96 -16.51
N ASP A 24 -11.03 -7.18 -15.30
CA ASP A 24 -10.79 -6.36 -14.12
C ASP A 24 -9.36 -6.50 -13.58
N ILE A 25 -8.84 -5.41 -13.01
CA ILE A 25 -7.54 -5.37 -12.35
C ILE A 25 -7.62 -6.08 -11.00
N ASP A 26 -6.62 -6.91 -10.71
CA ASP A 26 -6.44 -7.56 -9.41
C ASP A 26 -5.60 -6.69 -8.47
N TRP A 27 -6.27 -5.77 -7.76
CA TRP A 27 -5.64 -4.89 -6.77
C TRP A 27 -5.22 -5.60 -5.47
N ASP A 28 -5.61 -6.86 -5.26
CA ASP A 28 -5.17 -7.67 -4.13
C ASP A 28 -3.85 -8.41 -4.43
N SER A 29 -3.40 -8.42 -5.69
CA SER A 29 -2.12 -8.99 -6.10
C SER A 29 -0.94 -8.06 -5.79
N ALA A 30 0.16 -8.64 -5.31
CA ALA A 30 1.44 -7.94 -5.10
C ALA A 30 2.00 -7.29 -6.37
N GLY A 31 1.53 -7.69 -7.56
CA GLY A 31 1.90 -7.05 -8.83
C GLY A 31 1.26 -5.67 -9.06
N SER A 32 0.27 -5.30 -8.25
CA SER A 32 -0.51 -4.06 -8.39
C SER A 32 0.13 -2.82 -7.77
N TRP A 33 1.21 -2.98 -6.99
CA TRP A 33 1.91 -1.88 -6.35
C TRP A 33 3.39 -1.85 -6.70
N ASP A 34 4.01 -0.68 -6.58
CA ASP A 34 5.42 -0.46 -6.85
C ASP A 34 6.25 -0.68 -5.59
N ALA A 35 6.48 -1.95 -5.30
CA ALA A 35 7.29 -2.37 -4.17
C ALA A 35 8.78 -1.97 -4.32
N GLY A 36 9.22 -1.56 -5.52
CA GLY A 36 10.56 -1.03 -5.75
C GLY A 36 10.67 0.40 -5.24
N ALA A 37 9.75 1.27 -5.70
CA ALA A 37 9.65 2.66 -5.27
C ALA A 37 9.44 2.78 -3.76
N ALA A 38 8.60 1.92 -3.17
CA ALA A 38 8.38 1.89 -1.72
C ALA A 38 9.67 1.64 -0.93
N VAL A 39 10.48 0.65 -1.34
CA VAL A 39 11.76 0.35 -0.69
C VAL A 39 12.77 1.47 -0.91
N ALA A 40 12.80 2.10 -2.09
CA ALA A 40 13.67 3.24 -2.36
C ALA A 40 13.36 4.44 -1.46
N ALA A 41 12.07 4.76 -1.28
CA ALA A 41 11.61 5.82 -0.37
C ALA A 41 11.98 5.51 1.09
N ILE A 42 11.77 4.28 1.55
CA ILE A 42 12.20 3.84 2.90
C ILE A 42 13.71 4.01 3.08
N ALA A 43 14.51 3.59 2.09
CA ALA A 43 15.96 3.71 2.17
C ALA A 43 16.42 5.18 2.22
N GLU A 44 15.82 6.05 1.40
CA GLU A 44 16.10 7.47 1.42
C GLU A 44 15.71 8.11 2.76
N LEU A 45 14.56 7.72 3.30
CA LEU A 45 14.05 8.20 4.58
C LEU A 45 14.98 7.81 5.73
N CYS A 46 15.45 6.56 5.78
CA CYS A 46 16.44 6.11 6.77
C CYS A 46 17.77 6.87 6.66
N ARG A 47 18.19 7.19 5.43
CA ARG A 47 19.47 7.88 5.18
C ARG A 47 19.43 9.36 5.51
N SER A 48 18.34 10.05 5.18
CA SER A 48 18.29 11.51 5.17
C SER A 48 17.24 12.13 6.12
N GLY A 49 16.39 11.31 6.73
CA GLY A 49 15.29 11.76 7.56
C GLY A 49 14.10 12.34 6.78
N ARG A 50 14.15 12.30 5.44
CA ARG A 50 13.07 12.71 4.54
C ARG A 50 13.07 11.93 3.24
N THR A 51 11.95 11.88 2.55
CA THR A 51 11.83 11.31 1.20
C THR A 51 10.61 11.90 0.52
N ASP A 52 10.60 11.89 -0.81
CA ASP A 52 9.43 12.26 -1.59
C ASP A 52 8.54 11.02 -1.76
N VAL A 53 7.26 11.15 -1.42
CA VAL A 53 6.29 10.04 -1.51
C VAL A 53 5.14 10.43 -2.43
N PRO A 54 4.65 9.51 -3.26
CA PRO A 54 3.45 9.77 -4.05
C PRO A 54 2.25 10.05 -3.13
N VAL A 55 1.29 10.82 -3.64
CA VAL A 55 -0.06 10.92 -3.08
C VAL A 55 -0.98 10.13 -4.00
N TYR A 56 -1.63 9.10 -3.48
CA TYR A 56 -2.49 8.22 -4.27
C TYR A 56 -3.97 8.44 -3.93
N ASP A 57 -4.78 8.66 -4.97
CA ASP A 57 -6.23 8.69 -4.86
C ASP A 57 -6.80 7.30 -5.19
N ILE A 58 -7.35 6.64 -4.17
CA ILE A 58 -7.97 5.32 -4.31
C ILE A 58 -9.26 5.37 -5.13
N ALA A 59 -9.96 6.51 -5.18
CA ALA A 59 -11.21 6.63 -5.93
C ALA A 59 -10.97 6.62 -7.44
N THR A 60 -9.86 7.20 -7.90
CA THR A 60 -9.48 7.26 -9.31
C THR A 60 -8.39 6.26 -9.69
N SER A 61 -7.82 5.57 -8.70
CA SER A 61 -6.68 4.65 -8.85
C SER A 61 -5.51 5.31 -9.57
N SER A 62 -5.10 6.51 -9.12
CA SER A 62 -4.05 7.30 -9.76
C SER A 62 -3.16 8.02 -8.75
N ARG A 63 -1.91 8.28 -9.12
CA ARG A 63 -1.02 9.16 -8.34
C ARG A 63 -1.34 10.60 -8.72
N THR A 64 -1.84 11.37 -7.76
CA THR A 64 -2.34 12.73 -8.04
C THR A 64 -1.31 13.81 -7.74
N ASP A 65 -0.35 13.52 -6.87
CA ASP A 65 0.69 14.47 -6.46
C ASP A 65 1.89 13.73 -5.84
N HIS A 66 2.88 14.48 -5.36
CA HIS A 66 3.92 14.01 -4.45
C HIS A 66 4.01 14.92 -3.23
N GLU A 67 4.32 14.35 -2.08
CA GLU A 67 4.56 15.09 -0.84
C GLU A 67 5.90 14.71 -0.20
N THR A 68 6.55 15.67 0.44
CA THR A 68 7.77 15.36 1.20
C THR A 68 7.39 14.82 2.58
N PHE A 69 7.72 13.56 2.82
CA PHE A 69 7.56 12.92 4.12
C PHE A 69 8.81 13.11 4.99
N HIS A 70 8.64 13.56 6.24
CA HIS A 70 9.73 13.79 7.19
C HIS A 70 9.50 13.02 8.50
N ILE A 71 10.52 12.34 9.01
CA ILE A 71 10.48 11.69 10.34
C ILE A 71 10.89 12.64 11.48
N GLY A 72 11.28 13.88 11.15
CA GLY A 72 11.71 14.88 12.12
C GLY A 72 12.91 14.40 12.93
N ARG A 73 12.77 14.40 14.26
CA ARG A 73 13.80 13.90 15.20
C ARG A 73 13.54 12.47 15.66
N SER A 74 12.50 11.81 15.13
CA SER A 74 12.18 10.44 15.53
C SER A 74 13.25 9.49 15.01
N PRO A 75 13.78 8.58 15.84
CA PRO A 75 14.77 7.60 15.41
C PRO A 75 14.15 6.47 14.57
N LEU A 76 12.82 6.32 14.62
CA LEU A 76 12.06 5.27 13.95
C LEU A 76 10.79 5.85 13.32
N PHE A 77 10.30 5.15 12.30
CA PHE A 77 8.98 5.39 11.72
C PHE A 77 8.30 4.05 11.48
N VAL A 78 6.98 4.11 11.30
CA VAL A 78 6.16 2.96 10.92
C VAL A 78 5.79 3.14 9.45
N ALA A 79 6.09 2.12 8.64
CA ALA A 79 5.51 1.95 7.31
C ALA A 79 4.37 0.94 7.41
N GLU A 80 3.17 1.32 6.97
CA GLU A 80 1.98 0.46 7.03
C GLU A 80 1.39 0.23 5.64
N GLY A 81 0.76 -0.92 5.45
CA GLY A 81 0.00 -1.24 4.25
C GLY A 81 -0.22 -2.73 4.13
N ILE A 82 -1.17 -3.14 3.29
CA ILE A 82 -1.52 -4.57 3.15
C ILE A 82 -0.37 -5.40 2.57
N PHE A 83 0.49 -4.77 1.76
CA PHE A 83 1.66 -5.40 1.14
C PHE A 83 2.96 -5.18 1.92
N ALA A 84 2.90 -4.68 3.16
CA ALA A 84 4.10 -4.50 3.98
C ALA A 84 4.94 -5.79 4.10
N ALA A 85 4.26 -6.95 4.15
CA ALA A 85 4.92 -8.26 4.19
C ALA A 85 5.84 -8.52 2.98
N ASP A 86 5.53 -7.99 1.80
CA ASP A 86 6.27 -8.25 0.56
C ASP A 86 7.64 -7.53 0.52
N ILE A 87 7.83 -6.52 1.37
CA ILE A 87 9.07 -5.75 1.46
C ILE A 87 9.92 -6.08 2.70
N VAL A 88 9.39 -6.82 3.68
CA VAL A 88 10.10 -7.17 4.93
C VAL A 88 11.47 -7.76 4.65
N GLY A 89 11.55 -8.78 3.78
CA GLY A 89 12.82 -9.44 3.44
C GLY A 89 13.84 -8.48 2.85
N ARG A 90 13.44 -7.67 1.86
CA ARG A 90 14.32 -6.67 1.21
C ARG A 90 14.76 -5.58 2.19
N CYS A 91 13.87 -5.08 3.05
CA CYS A 91 14.23 -4.10 4.08
C CYS A 91 15.20 -4.69 5.11
N GLN A 92 15.06 -5.97 5.46
CA GLN A 92 15.99 -6.65 6.36
C GLN A 92 17.36 -6.84 5.71
N GLU A 93 17.42 -7.29 4.46
CA GLU A 93 18.67 -7.46 3.69
C GLU A 93 19.44 -6.14 3.56
N LEU A 94 18.74 -5.02 3.42
CA LEU A 94 19.31 -3.67 3.35
C LEU A 94 19.65 -3.07 4.73
N GLY A 95 19.37 -3.78 5.83
CA GLY A 95 19.59 -3.28 7.20
C GLY A 95 18.69 -2.12 7.61
N LEU A 96 17.54 -1.96 6.94
CA LEU A 96 16.56 -0.88 7.16
C LEU A 96 15.47 -1.27 8.18
N LEU A 97 15.22 -2.57 8.35
CA LEU A 97 14.13 -3.07 9.17
C LEU A 97 14.51 -3.12 10.65
N ALA A 98 13.73 -2.42 11.49
CA ALA A 98 13.81 -2.57 12.94
C ALA A 98 12.96 -3.75 13.46
N ASP A 99 11.70 -3.84 13.03
CA ASP A 99 10.76 -4.92 13.38
C ASP A 99 9.62 -5.02 12.35
N ALA A 100 8.92 -6.15 12.28
CA ALA A 100 7.79 -6.40 11.40
C ALA A 100 6.57 -6.88 12.19
N LEU A 101 5.52 -6.06 12.23
CA LEU A 101 4.30 -6.32 13.00
C LEU A 101 3.14 -6.74 12.10
N CYS A 102 2.55 -7.91 12.39
CA CYS A 102 1.35 -8.39 11.69
C CYS A 102 0.14 -8.34 12.62
N LEU A 103 -0.84 -7.50 12.28
CA LEU A 103 -2.10 -7.41 13.01
C LEU A 103 -3.07 -8.49 12.53
N ARG A 104 -3.34 -9.49 13.37
CA ARG A 104 -4.30 -10.57 13.06
C ARG A 104 -5.61 -10.37 13.79
N GLY A 105 -6.67 -10.06 13.02
CA GLY A 105 -8.05 -9.97 13.51
C GLY A 105 -8.88 -11.21 13.15
N ARG A 106 -10.10 -11.30 13.71
CA ARG A 106 -11.07 -12.34 13.31
C ARG A 106 -11.60 -12.05 11.89
N PRO A 107 -11.54 -13.00 10.94
CA PRO A 107 -11.96 -12.77 9.55
C PRO A 107 -13.37 -12.21 9.40
N SER A 108 -14.34 -12.71 10.18
CA SER A 108 -15.73 -12.24 10.18
C SER A 108 -15.86 -10.77 10.59
N THR A 109 -15.00 -10.30 11.50
CA THR A 109 -14.97 -8.90 11.93
C THR A 109 -14.39 -8.01 10.84
N THR A 110 -13.30 -8.45 10.19
CA THR A 110 -12.70 -7.75 9.04
C THR A 110 -13.68 -7.67 7.87
N PHE A 111 -14.35 -8.78 7.53
CA PHE A 111 -15.37 -8.82 6.48
C PHE A 111 -16.50 -7.82 6.76
N ARG A 112 -17.10 -7.87 7.96
CA ARG A 112 -18.18 -6.93 8.33
C ARG A 112 -17.73 -5.48 8.21
N ARG A 113 -16.51 -5.15 8.66
CA ARG A 113 -15.97 -3.78 8.55
C ARG A 113 -15.75 -3.37 7.09
N ARG A 114 -15.19 -4.26 6.26
CA ARG A 114 -14.99 -4.03 4.82
C ARG A 114 -16.32 -3.82 4.09
N LEU A 115 -17.30 -4.70 4.31
CA LEU A 115 -18.62 -4.58 3.70
C LEU A 115 -19.30 -3.25 4.04
N VAL A 116 -19.32 -2.86 5.31
CA VAL A 116 -19.92 -1.58 5.74
C VAL A 116 -19.21 -0.38 5.11
N ARG A 117 -17.88 -0.40 5.03
CA ARG A 117 -17.10 0.66 4.41
C ARG A 117 -17.38 0.75 2.91
N ASP A 118 -17.30 -0.38 2.21
CA ASP A 118 -17.44 -0.43 0.76
C ASP A 118 -18.85 0.01 0.32
N LEU A 119 -19.89 -0.34 1.10
CA LEU A 119 -21.26 0.15 0.90
C LEU A 119 -21.41 1.66 1.18
N ARG A 120 -20.77 2.18 2.23
CA ARG A 120 -20.82 3.62 2.56
C ARG A 120 -20.13 4.49 1.53
N GLU A 121 -19.06 3.98 0.94
CA GLU A 121 -18.19 4.73 0.03
C GLU A 121 -18.49 4.43 -1.44
N GLY A 122 -19.45 3.55 -1.74
CA GLY A 122 -19.84 3.20 -3.12
C GLY A 122 -18.71 2.56 -3.94
N ARG A 123 -17.64 2.06 -3.30
CA ARG A 123 -16.41 1.59 -3.98
C ARG A 123 -16.62 0.35 -4.84
N LYS A 124 -17.63 -0.47 -4.54
CA LYS A 124 -17.92 -1.74 -5.23
C LYS A 124 -19.42 -1.92 -5.36
N SER A 125 -19.88 -2.45 -6.51
CA SER A 125 -21.29 -2.77 -6.71
C SER A 125 -21.71 -3.93 -5.79
N VAL A 126 -22.97 -3.95 -5.34
CA VAL A 126 -23.48 -5.01 -4.44
C VAL A 126 -23.25 -6.43 -5.00
N PRO A 127 -23.41 -6.72 -6.31
CA PRO A 127 -23.08 -8.04 -6.87
C PRO A 127 -21.60 -8.41 -6.80
N PHE A 128 -20.68 -7.44 -6.72
CA PHE A 128 -19.24 -7.70 -6.55
C PHE A 128 -18.89 -8.00 -5.08
N LEU A 129 -19.76 -7.65 -4.13
CA LEU A 129 -19.54 -7.80 -2.69
C LEU A 129 -20.13 -9.09 -2.09
N LEU A 130 -20.93 -9.85 -2.87
CA LEU A 130 -21.60 -11.10 -2.48
C LEU A 130 -20.95 -12.30 -3.18
#